data_AF-W2Q4B3-F1
#
_entry.id   AF-W2Q4B3-F1
#
_cell.length_a   1.000
_cell.length_b   1.000
_cell.length_c   1.000
_cell.angle_alpha   90.00
_cell.angle_beta   90.00
_cell.angle_gamma   90.00
#
_symmetry.space_group_name_H-M   'P 1'
#
loop_
_entity.id
_entity.type
_entity.pdbx_description
1 polymer ?
#
loop_
_entity_poly.entity_id
_entity_poly.type
_entity_poly.pdbx_seq_one_letter_code
_entity_poly.pdbx_strand_id
1 'polypeptide(L)'
;MLPPTILVVIQESCKTKRSRLQLLLLLLRLRMMVRERNYLKSDALISPLQSPWHVMYAGRADGSFVATVSIPPRAFDELLKVFSRYYVVASGLGRRGRPPALVVKHAALACVLHYYTAAVEAKTLCELFGIPLQHYHAS
;
A
#
# COMPACT_ATOMS: atom_id res chain seq x y z
N MET A 1 40.43 4.99 -19.78
CA MET A 1 39.59 6.20 -19.65
C MET A 1 38.34 5.99 -20.48
N LEU A 2 37.15 6.12 -19.90
CA LEU A 2 35.89 5.85 -20.62
C LEU A 2 35.60 6.98 -21.61
N PRO A 3 35.17 6.67 -22.86
CA PRO A 3 34.89 7.68 -23.86
C PRO A 3 33.76 8.64 -23.41
N PRO A 4 33.87 9.95 -23.72
CA PRO A 4 32.95 10.99 -23.25
C PRO A 4 31.49 10.73 -23.64
N THR A 5 31.25 10.01 -24.73
CA THR A 5 29.92 9.60 -25.20
C THR A 5 29.18 8.69 -24.20
N ILE A 6 29.90 7.79 -23.51
CA ILE A 6 29.29 6.87 -22.54
C ILE A 6 28.89 7.61 -21.26
N LEU A 7 29.70 8.59 -20.84
CA LEU A 7 29.40 9.44 -19.69
C LEU A 7 28.14 10.29 -19.93
N VAL A 8 27.98 10.89 -21.10
CA VAL A 8 26.79 11.68 -21.45
C VAL A 8 25.52 10.83 -21.42
N VAL A 9 25.54 9.62 -22.00
CA VAL A 9 24.39 8.71 -21.99
C VAL A 9 24.02 8.26 -20.56
N ILE A 10 25.01 7.96 -19.72
CA ILE A 10 24.77 7.61 -18.31
C ILE A 10 24.19 8.81 -17.55
N GLN A 11 24.68 10.02 -17.83
CA GLN A 11 24.26 11.25 -17.15
C GLN A 11 22.84 11.66 -17.55
N GLU A 12 22.46 11.50 -18.82
CA GLU A 12 21.09 11.67 -19.32
C GLU A 12 20.16 10.58 -18.76
N SER A 13 20.60 9.32 -18.70
CA SER A 13 19.84 8.24 -18.09
C SER A 13 19.59 8.49 -16.59
N CYS A 14 20.60 8.98 -15.85
CA CYS A 14 20.48 9.37 -14.45
C CYS A 14 19.57 10.58 -14.24
N LYS A 15 19.67 11.63 -15.09
CA LYS A 15 18.75 12.78 -15.07
C LYS A 15 17.31 12.33 -15.30
N THR A 16 17.07 11.50 -16.31
CA THR A 16 15.74 10.99 -16.66
C THR A 16 15.14 10.13 -15.55
N LYS A 17 15.94 9.25 -14.92
CA LYS A 17 15.53 8.47 -13.74
C LYS A 17 15.17 9.37 -12.56
N ARG A 18 15.97 10.41 -12.30
CA ARG A 18 15.75 11.36 -11.20
C ARG A 18 14.47 12.20 -11.42
N SER A 19 14.24 12.68 -12.64
CA SER A 19 13.02 13.40 -13.01
C SER A 19 11.76 12.52 -12.91
N ARG A 20 11.86 11.24 -13.33
CA ARG A 20 10.76 10.27 -13.18
C ARG A 20 10.43 10.00 -11.72
N LEU A 21 11.45 9.80 -10.87
CA LEU A 21 11.25 9.64 -9.43
C LEU A 21 10.63 10.89 -8.80
N GLN A 22 11.08 12.08 -9.17
CA GLN A 22 10.49 13.34 -8.69
C GLN A 22 9.03 13.50 -9.11
N LEU A 23 8.70 13.20 -10.37
CA LEU A 23 7.31 13.22 -10.84
C LEU A 23 6.46 12.21 -10.08
N LEU A 24 6.98 10.99 -9.85
CA LEU A 24 6.27 9.95 -9.10
C LEU A 24 6.02 10.39 -7.65
N LEU A 25 7.01 10.96 -6.98
CA LEU A 25 6.86 11.53 -5.62
C LEU A 25 5.86 12.69 -5.59
N LEU A 26 5.85 13.55 -6.61
CA LEU A 26 4.89 14.66 -6.73
C LEU A 26 3.46 14.14 -6.90
N LEU A 27 3.24 13.15 -7.77
CA LEU A 27 1.94 12.53 -7.99
C LEU A 27 1.45 11.81 -6.72
N LEU A 28 2.33 11.10 -6.01
CA LEU A 28 2.02 10.51 -4.71
C LEU A 28 1.60 11.59 -3.70
N ARG A 29 2.30 12.73 -3.66
CA ARG A 29 1.97 13.84 -2.77
C ARG A 29 0.63 14.52 -3.13
N LEU A 30 0.36 14.74 -4.42
CA LEU A 30 -0.91 15.28 -4.90
C LEU A 30 -2.06 14.35 -4.52
N ARG A 31 -1.86 13.04 -4.68
CA ARG A 31 -2.85 12.03 -4.31
C ARG A 31 -3.14 12.03 -2.80
N MET A 32 -2.13 12.21 -1.97
CA MET A 32 -2.30 12.36 -0.51
C MET A 32 -3.12 13.61 -0.13
N MET A 33 -3.23 14.62 -1.01
CA MET A 33 -4.04 15.83 -0.76
C MET A 33 -5.52 15.67 -1.17
N VAL A 34 -5.86 14.66 -1.98
CA VAL A 34 -7.24 14.39 -2.38
C VAL A 34 -7.96 13.72 -1.22
N ARG A 35 -8.89 14.45 -0.59
CA ARG A 35 -9.70 13.95 0.52
C ARG A 35 -11.01 13.37 -0.01
N GLU A 36 -11.11 12.05 -0.01
CA GLU A 36 -12.33 11.32 -0.39
C GLU A 36 -13.26 11.14 0.82
N ARG A 37 -14.56 11.46 0.66
CA ARG A 37 -15.56 11.46 1.76
C ARG A 37 -16.42 10.19 1.82
N ASN A 38 -16.17 9.22 0.94
CA ASN A 38 -16.96 7.99 0.85
C ASN A 38 -16.28 6.90 1.70
N TYR A 39 -16.93 6.44 2.77
CA TYR A 39 -16.44 5.37 3.62
C TYR A 39 -17.46 4.24 3.75
N LEU A 40 -16.97 3.01 3.80
CA LEU A 40 -17.79 1.82 4.05
C LEU A 40 -17.91 1.58 5.56
N LYS A 41 -19.13 1.27 6.01
CA LYS A 41 -19.39 0.86 7.40
C LYS A 41 -18.92 -0.56 7.63
N SER A 42 -18.46 -0.86 8.85
CA SER A 42 -17.91 -2.17 9.22
C SER A 42 -18.86 -3.33 8.95
N ASP A 43 -20.18 -3.11 9.06
CA ASP A 43 -21.21 -4.15 8.85
C ASP A 43 -21.35 -4.57 7.38
N ALA A 44 -20.88 -3.74 6.45
CA ALA A 44 -20.91 -4.03 5.01
C ALA A 44 -19.58 -4.65 4.51
N LEU A 45 -18.59 -4.81 5.39
CA LEU A 45 -17.26 -5.31 5.02
C LEU A 45 -17.12 -6.80 5.30
N ILE A 46 -16.47 -7.49 4.36
CA ILE A 46 -16.02 -8.87 4.56
C ILE A 46 -14.98 -8.87 5.68
N SER A 47 -15.04 -9.89 6.55
CA SER A 47 -14.05 -10.08 7.62
C SER A 47 -12.63 -9.96 7.06
N PRO A 48 -11.72 -9.21 7.73
CA PRO A 48 -10.35 -9.05 7.28
C PRO A 48 -9.63 -10.38 6.98
N LEU A 49 -9.96 -11.45 7.71
CA LEU A 49 -9.38 -12.79 7.55
C LEU A 49 -9.88 -13.54 6.31
N GLN A 50 -11.01 -13.10 5.74
CA GLN A 50 -11.64 -13.66 4.55
C GLN A 50 -11.59 -12.67 3.37
N SER A 51 -10.79 -11.61 3.49
CA SER A 51 -10.69 -10.58 2.45
C SER A 51 -10.08 -11.15 1.17
N PRO A 52 -10.38 -10.56 -0.01
CA PRO A 52 -9.77 -10.98 -1.26
C PRO A 52 -8.24 -10.97 -1.21
N TRP A 53 -7.64 -10.03 -0.47
CA TRP A 53 -6.20 -10.04 -0.19
C TRP A 53 -5.73 -11.33 0.51
N HIS A 54 -6.45 -11.84 1.51
CA HIS A 54 -6.06 -13.07 2.19
C HIS A 54 -6.06 -14.28 1.25
N VAL A 55 -7.05 -14.37 0.37
CA VAL A 55 -7.11 -15.42 -0.65
C VAL A 55 -5.92 -15.32 -1.61
N MET A 56 -5.61 -14.12 -2.09
CA MET A 56 -4.45 -13.87 -2.96
C MET A 56 -3.12 -14.18 -2.25
N TYR A 57 -3.00 -13.80 -0.98
CA TYR A 57 -1.83 -14.05 -0.16
C TYR A 57 -1.62 -15.55 0.10
N ALA A 58 -2.68 -16.30 0.35
CA ALA A 58 -2.60 -17.76 0.51
C ALA A 58 -2.28 -18.46 -0.81
N GLY A 59 -2.88 -18.02 -1.92
CA GLY A 59 -2.68 -18.61 -3.24
C GLY A 59 -1.34 -18.30 -3.89
N ARG A 60 -0.65 -17.22 -3.48
CA ARG A 60 0.69 -16.83 -3.95
C ARG A 60 0.83 -16.75 -5.48
N ALA A 61 -0.26 -16.48 -6.20
CA ALA A 61 -0.25 -16.38 -7.65
C ALA A 61 0.47 -15.09 -8.10
N ASP A 62 1.63 -15.24 -8.75
CA ASP A 62 2.52 -14.12 -9.12
C ASP A 62 1.79 -13.00 -9.87
N GLY A 63 0.97 -13.32 -10.87
CA GLY A 63 0.27 -12.32 -11.69
C GLY A 63 -0.69 -11.45 -10.89
N SER A 64 -1.54 -12.08 -10.06
CA SER A 64 -2.47 -11.39 -9.19
C SER A 64 -1.75 -10.58 -8.12
N PHE A 65 -0.68 -11.13 -7.55
CA PHE A 65 0.09 -10.48 -6.50
C PHE A 65 0.81 -9.22 -7.01
N VAL A 66 1.48 -9.31 -8.17
CA VAL A 66 2.13 -8.18 -8.83
C VAL A 66 1.09 -7.15 -9.29
N ALA A 67 -0.06 -7.57 -9.81
CA ALA A 67 -1.12 -6.62 -10.18
C ALA A 67 -1.62 -5.81 -8.97
N THR A 68 -1.70 -6.43 -7.78
CA THR A 68 -2.20 -5.76 -6.58
C THR A 68 -1.14 -4.92 -5.87
N VAL A 69 0.06 -5.44 -5.60
CA VAL A 69 1.09 -4.75 -4.79
C VAL A 69 2.35 -4.39 -5.57
N SER A 70 2.38 -4.61 -6.89
CA SER A 70 3.46 -4.26 -7.82
C SER A 70 4.82 -4.91 -7.55
N ILE A 71 4.87 -5.91 -6.66
CA ILE A 71 6.07 -6.69 -6.36
C ILE A 71 5.73 -8.18 -6.30
N PRO A 72 6.66 -9.07 -6.67
CA PRO A 72 6.42 -10.51 -6.62
C PRO A 72 6.35 -11.01 -5.16
N PRO A 73 5.71 -12.16 -4.91
CA PRO A 73 5.50 -12.69 -3.56
C PRO A 73 6.79 -12.88 -2.76
N ARG A 74 7.89 -13.27 -3.41
CA ARG A 74 9.20 -13.41 -2.75
C ARG A 74 9.77 -12.08 -2.24
N ALA A 75 9.71 -11.04 -3.07
CA ALA A 75 10.17 -9.70 -2.68
C ALA A 75 9.28 -9.11 -1.58
N PHE A 76 7.98 -9.41 -1.63
CA PHE A 76 7.03 -9.04 -0.59
C PHE A 76 7.39 -9.67 0.76
N ASP A 77 7.77 -10.95 0.81
CA ASP A 77 8.14 -11.61 2.07
C ASP A 77 9.38 -10.99 2.70
N GLU A 78 10.39 -10.66 1.90
CA GLU A 78 11.59 -9.96 2.38
C GLU A 78 11.25 -8.59 2.95
N LEU A 79 10.39 -7.84 2.26
CA LEU A 79 9.91 -6.56 2.77
C LEU A 79 9.06 -6.73 4.03
N LEU A 80 8.24 -7.78 4.11
CA LEU A 80 7.41 -8.09 5.26
C LEU A 80 8.25 -8.41 6.50
N LYS A 81 9.38 -9.11 6.36
CA LYS A 81 10.32 -9.35 7.47
C LYS A 81 10.83 -8.05 8.06
N VAL A 82 11.18 -7.08 7.23
CA VAL A 82 11.66 -5.76 7.66
C VAL A 82 10.51 -4.95 8.25
N PHE A 83 9.39 -4.84 7.52
CA PHE A 83 8.20 -4.11 7.94
C PHE A 83 7.67 -4.59 9.30
N SER A 84 7.68 -5.89 9.54
CA SER A 84 7.18 -6.50 10.78
C SER A 84 7.95 -6.08 12.03
N ARG A 85 9.21 -5.60 11.89
CA ARG A 85 10.02 -5.06 12.98
C ARG A 85 9.59 -3.65 13.37
N TYR A 86 9.11 -2.87 12.41
CA TYR A 86 8.71 -1.47 12.61
C TYR A 86 7.20 -1.32 12.85
N TYR A 87 6.40 -2.24 12.32
CA TYR A 87 4.95 -2.21 12.49
C TYR A 87 4.55 -2.89 13.80
N VAL A 88 4.46 -2.07 14.84
CA VAL A 88 3.90 -2.47 16.13
C VAL A 88 2.37 -2.37 16.04
N VAL A 89 1.68 -3.50 16.11
CA VAL A 89 0.23 -3.53 16.23
C VAL A 89 -0.10 -3.02 17.63
N ALA A 90 -0.42 -1.74 17.74
CA ALA A 90 -0.94 -1.18 18.98
C ALA A 90 -2.34 -1.77 19.21
N SER A 91 -2.42 -2.81 20.05
CA SER A 91 -3.68 -3.42 20.46
C SER A 91 -4.47 -2.42 21.29
N GLY A 92 -5.36 -1.70 20.62
CA GLY A 92 -6.41 -0.92 21.26
C GLY A 92 -7.78 -1.51 20.96
N LEU A 93 -7.98 -2.81 21.19
CA LEU A 93 -9.33 -3.36 21.31
C LEU A 93 -10.00 -2.63 22.48
N GLY A 94 -10.93 -1.72 22.20
CA GLY A 94 -11.77 -1.09 23.22
C GLY A 94 -11.55 0.40 23.49
N ARG A 95 -10.70 1.13 22.74
CA ARG A 95 -10.79 2.60 22.75
C ARG A 95 -11.88 3.05 21.78
N ARG A 96 -13.02 3.49 22.31
CA ARG A 96 -14.11 4.13 21.55
C ARG A 96 -13.51 5.13 20.55
N GLY A 97 -13.77 4.92 19.25
CA GLY A 97 -13.39 5.85 18.18
C GLY A 97 -12.13 5.51 17.36
N ARG A 98 -11.35 4.48 17.69
CA ARG A 98 -10.24 4.03 16.83
C ARG A 98 -10.62 2.74 16.10
N PRO A 99 -10.62 2.71 14.75
CA PRO A 99 -10.82 1.46 14.03
C PRO A 99 -9.75 0.45 14.48
N PRO A 100 -10.10 -0.84 14.60
CA PRO A 100 -9.15 -1.87 14.98
C PRO A 100 -7.92 -1.74 14.08
N ALA A 101 -6.75 -1.57 14.69
CA ALA A 101 -5.51 -1.56 13.94
C ALA A 101 -5.44 -2.82 13.10
N LEU A 102 -4.90 -2.70 11.89
CA LEU A 102 -4.62 -3.81 10.97
C LEU A 102 -3.79 -4.87 11.69
N VAL A 103 -4.46 -5.85 12.31
CA VAL A 103 -3.81 -6.84 13.19
C VAL A 103 -2.90 -7.74 12.36
N VAL A 104 -3.29 -7.98 11.11
CA VAL A 104 -2.58 -8.84 10.17
C VAL A 104 -1.52 -8.03 9.43
N LYS A 105 -0.25 -8.24 9.80
CA LYS A 105 0.89 -7.47 9.28
C LYS A 105 1.06 -7.54 7.76
N HIS A 106 0.81 -8.70 7.14
CA HIS A 106 0.88 -8.82 5.69
C HIS A 106 -0.22 -8.01 4.99
N ALA A 107 -1.43 -7.96 5.56
CA ALA A 107 -2.51 -7.14 5.02
C ALA A 107 -2.18 -5.64 5.21
N ALA A 108 -1.52 -5.28 6.32
CA ALA A 108 -1.09 -3.92 6.57
C ALA A 108 -0.05 -3.45 5.53
N LEU A 109 0.98 -4.26 5.30
CA LEU A 109 1.99 -3.97 4.28
C LEU A 109 1.37 -3.88 2.89
N ALA A 110 0.50 -4.82 2.54
CA ALA A 110 -0.16 -4.84 1.23
C ALA A 110 -1.08 -3.64 1.02
N CYS A 111 -1.80 -3.21 2.05
CA CYS A 111 -2.62 -2.00 2.02
C CYS A 111 -1.75 -0.76 1.75
N VAL A 112 -0.60 -0.65 2.41
CA VAL A 112 0.35 0.47 2.18
C VAL A 112 0.88 0.44 0.75
N LEU A 113 1.33 -0.72 0.27
CA LEU A 113 1.84 -0.85 -1.09
C LEU A 113 0.77 -0.53 -2.13
N HIS A 114 -0.43 -1.11 -2.00
CA HIS A 114 -1.55 -0.88 -2.92
C HIS A 114 -1.98 0.58 -2.94
N TYR A 115 -1.98 1.25 -1.78
CA TYR A 115 -2.24 2.68 -1.69
C TYR A 115 -1.24 3.51 -2.52
N TYR A 116 0.04 3.14 -2.50
CA TYR A 116 1.08 3.84 -3.28
C TYR A 116 1.06 3.47 -4.77
N THR A 117 0.73 2.23 -5.12
CA THR A 117 0.92 1.72 -6.49
C THR A 117 -0.33 1.83 -7.36
N ALA A 118 -1.51 1.62 -6.81
CA ALA A 118 -2.75 1.57 -7.58
C ALA A 118 -3.55 2.85 -7.35
N ALA A 119 -4.06 3.50 -8.40
CA ALA A 119 -4.93 4.69 -8.32
C ALA A 119 -6.35 4.32 -7.88
N VAL A 120 -6.48 3.77 -6.67
CA VAL A 120 -7.75 3.32 -6.09
C VAL A 120 -8.34 4.30 -5.10
N GLU A 121 -9.66 4.32 -5.07
CA GLU A 121 -10.47 5.00 -4.08
C GLU A 121 -10.34 4.31 -2.71
N ALA A 122 -10.62 5.06 -1.65
CA ALA A 122 -10.68 4.57 -0.28
C ALA A 122 -11.58 3.32 -0.14
N LYS A 123 -12.76 3.32 -0.78
CA LYS A 123 -13.72 2.20 -0.72
C LYS A 123 -13.13 0.88 -1.22
N THR A 124 -12.32 0.92 -2.26
CA THR A 124 -11.71 -0.27 -2.87
C THR A 124 -10.67 -0.88 -1.95
N LEU A 125 -9.93 -0.05 -1.21
CA LEU A 125 -9.02 -0.52 -0.15
C LEU A 125 -9.79 -1.20 0.98
N CYS A 126 -10.91 -0.62 1.40
CA CYS A 126 -11.76 -1.21 2.43
C CYS A 126 -12.25 -2.60 2.02
N GLU A 127 -12.75 -2.75 0.79
CA GLU A 127 -13.26 -4.02 0.25
C GLU A 127 -12.14 -5.06 0.10
N LEU A 128 -11.00 -4.65 -0.47
CA LEU A 128 -9.90 -5.55 -0.77
C LEU A 128 -9.24 -6.13 0.48
N PHE A 129 -9.16 -5.33 1.55
CA PHE A 129 -8.49 -5.71 2.79
C PHE A 129 -9.45 -6.00 3.95
N GLY A 130 -10.75 -5.72 3.82
CA GLY A 130 -11.78 -5.93 4.84
C GLY A 130 -11.71 -4.94 6.01
N ILE A 131 -11.24 -3.70 5.78
CA ILE A 131 -10.95 -2.75 6.87
C ILE A 131 -11.77 -1.47 6.68
N PRO A 132 -12.50 -0.99 7.70
CA PRO A 132 -13.18 0.28 7.60
C PRO A 132 -12.19 1.45 7.67
N LEU A 133 -12.09 2.23 6.59
CA LEU A 133 -11.45 3.55 6.61
C LEU A 133 -12.35 4.53 7.36
N GLN A 134 -12.07 4.80 8.65
CA GLN A 134 -12.89 5.75 9.42
C GLN A 134 -12.38 7.19 9.30
N HIS A 135 -13.34 8.09 9.08
CA HIS A 135 -13.23 9.51 9.40
C HIS A 135 -13.43 9.71 10.92
N TYR A 136 -12.59 10.54 11.53
CA TYR A 136 -12.85 11.18 12.82
C TYR A 136 -14.23 11.84 12.82
N HIS A 137 -15.15 11.35 13.65
CA HIS A 137 -16.22 12.17 14.21
C HIS A 137 -15.99 12.25 15.72
N ALA A 138 -15.43 13.38 16.15
CA ALA A 138 -15.65 13.87 17.49
C ALA A 138 -17.06 14.48 17.51
N SER A 139 -18.00 13.79 18.14
CA SER A 139 -19.29 14.34 18.60
C SER A 139 -19.78 13.42 19.72
#